data_AF-A0A524CML9-F1
#
_entry.id   AF-A0A524CML9-F1
#
_cell.length_a   1.000
_cell.length_b   1.000
_cell.length_c   1.000
_cell.angle_alpha   90.00
_cell.angle_beta   90.00
_cell.angle_gamma   90.00
#
_symmetry.space_group_name_H-M   'P 1'
#
loop_
_entity.id
_entity.type
_entity.pdbx_description
1 polymer ?
#
loop_
_entity_poly.entity_id
_entity_poly.type
_entity_poly.pdbx_seq_one_letter_code
_entity_poly.pdbx_strand_id
1 'polypeptide(L)'
;MSSAKGYLWSVVSFLTAAIYGSIPTYLIVTFWQWINSITWEGRPLYTLTLFILFLWFVSLILTLIYLVAGVRAIVQRKSEDLGIPRGVKWFGAISSGVLITFMIVWYVLFNEIAFFSMVPP
;
A
#
# COMPACT_ATOMS: atom_id res chain seq x y z
N MET A 1 4.54 1.01 -28.68
CA MET A 1 5.23 2.04 -27.84
C MET A 1 6.70 2.03 -28.21
N SER A 2 7.37 3.16 -28.50
CA SER A 2 8.81 3.09 -28.85
C SER A 2 9.64 2.53 -27.68
N SER A 3 10.71 1.79 -27.99
CA SER A 3 11.57 1.12 -27.00
C SER A 3 12.06 2.10 -25.90
N ALA A 4 12.32 3.37 -26.28
CA ALA A 4 12.69 4.44 -25.36
C ALA A 4 11.57 4.83 -24.38
N LYS A 5 10.30 4.85 -24.83
CA LYS A 5 9.15 5.12 -23.97
C LYS A 5 8.92 4.01 -22.94
N GLY A 6 9.15 2.74 -23.30
CA GLY A 6 9.07 1.61 -22.38
C GLY A 6 10.13 1.67 -21.27
N TYR A 7 11.36 2.03 -21.63
CA TYR A 7 12.42 2.23 -20.64
C TYR A 7 12.11 3.39 -19.68
N LEU A 8 11.69 4.54 -20.21
CA LEU A 8 11.33 5.71 -19.38
C LEU A 8 10.21 5.37 -18.39
N TRP A 9 9.17 4.66 -18.84
CA TRP A 9 8.08 4.23 -17.96
C TRP A 9 8.53 3.22 -16.91
N SER A 10 9.49 2.34 -17.23
CA SER A 10 10.04 1.45 -16.20
C SER A 10 10.74 2.23 -15.10
N VAL A 11 11.57 3.22 -15.47
CA VAL A 11 12.32 4.05 -14.52
C VAL A 11 11.38 4.84 -13.61
N VAL A 12 10.37 5.52 -14.19
CA VAL A 12 9.37 6.25 -13.41
C VAL A 12 8.64 5.30 -12.46
N SER A 13 8.20 4.13 -12.94
CA SER A 13 7.49 3.16 -12.10
C SER A 13 8.34 2.65 -10.93
N PHE A 14 9.61 2.31 -11.15
CA PHE A 14 10.50 1.87 -10.07
C PHE A 14 10.80 2.99 -9.07
N LEU A 15 10.98 4.22 -9.54
CA LEU A 15 11.18 5.37 -8.67
C LEU A 15 9.93 5.62 -7.81
N THR A 16 8.74 5.57 -8.41
CA THR A 16 7.48 5.70 -7.69
C THR A 16 7.28 4.58 -6.68
N ALA A 17 7.62 3.33 -7.03
CA ALA A 17 7.61 2.20 -6.08
C ALA A 17 8.56 2.43 -4.91
N ALA A 18 9.77 2.92 -5.17
CA ALA A 18 10.75 3.24 -4.13
C ALA A 18 10.22 4.34 -3.20
N ILE A 19 9.59 5.40 -3.72
CA ILE A 19 8.99 6.47 -2.92
C ILE A 19 7.87 5.92 -2.03
N TYR A 20 6.88 5.23 -2.60
CA TYR A 20 5.74 4.69 -1.84
C TYR A 20 6.15 3.58 -0.86
N GLY A 21 7.26 2.89 -1.11
CA GLY A 21 7.73 1.78 -0.28
C GLY A 21 8.65 2.24 0.84
N SER A 22 9.53 3.21 0.56
CA SER A 22 10.55 3.65 1.53
C SER A 22 10.08 4.77 2.44
N ILE A 23 9.43 5.82 1.91
CA ILE A 23 9.07 7.00 2.72
C ILE A 23 8.02 6.63 3.78
N PRO A 24 6.88 6.02 3.45
CA PRO A 24 5.88 5.67 4.46
C PRO A 24 6.41 4.63 5.46
N THR A 25 7.24 3.69 5.01
CA THR A 25 7.89 2.71 5.90
C THR A 25 8.88 3.37 6.85
N TYR A 26 9.69 4.30 6.37
CA TYR A 26 10.58 5.09 7.22
C TYR A 26 9.79 5.88 8.27
N LEU A 27 8.75 6.60 7.82
CA LEU A 27 7.91 7.40 8.71
C LEU A 27 7.24 6.54 9.78
N ILE A 28 6.61 5.42 9.41
CA ILE A 28 5.93 4.59 10.42
C ILE A 28 6.93 3.98 11.40
N VAL A 29 8.08 3.49 10.94
CA VAL A 29 9.09 2.88 11.82
C VAL A 29 9.70 3.92 12.76
N THR A 30 10.05 5.11 12.26
CA THR A 30 10.66 6.18 13.06
C THR A 30 9.68 6.79 14.06
N PHE A 31 8.44 7.02 13.64
CA PHE A 31 7.45 7.71 14.47
C PHE A 31 6.50 6.76 15.20
N TRP A 32 6.69 5.44 15.13
CA TRP A 32 5.79 4.44 15.73
C TRP A 32 5.54 4.69 17.22
N GLN A 33 6.61 4.86 17.99
CA GLN A 33 6.50 5.09 19.43
C GLN A 33 5.83 6.42 19.74
N TRP A 34 6.15 7.46 18.96
CA TRP A 34 5.54 8.77 19.10
C TRP A 34 4.04 8.72 18.83
N ILE A 35 3.61 8.09 17.74
CA ILE A 35 2.19 7.93 17.37
C ILE A 35 1.41 7.23 18.48
N ASN A 36 1.96 6.14 19.04
CA ASN A 36 1.32 5.39 20.12
C ASN A 36 1.35 6.09 21.48
N SER A 37 2.16 7.13 21.65
CA SER A 37 2.19 7.97 22.85
C SER A 37 1.15 9.10 22.83
N ILE A 38 0.51 9.34 21.68
CA ILE A 38 -0.49 10.40 21.55
C ILE A 38 -1.73 10.03 22.36
N THR A 39 -2.07 10.90 23.31
CA THR A 39 -3.25 10.76 24.17
C THR A 39 -4.17 11.96 24.01
N TRP A 40 -5.48 11.72 24.10
CA TRP A 40 -6.51 12.75 24.21
C TRP A 40 -7.27 12.51 25.51
N GLU A 41 -7.34 13.52 26.38
CA GLU A 41 -7.96 13.40 27.72
C GLU A 41 -7.40 12.24 28.56
N GLY A 42 -6.09 11.96 28.42
CA GLY A 42 -5.41 10.86 29.12
C GLY A 42 -5.67 9.46 28.57
N ARG A 43 -6.44 9.34 27.47
CA ARG A 43 -6.69 8.07 26.77
C ARG A 43 -5.86 7.97 25.50
N PRO A 44 -5.30 6.80 25.16
CA PRO A 44 -4.51 6.65 23.94
C PRO A 44 -5.40 6.78 22.69
N LEU A 45 -4.93 7.50 21.67
CA LEU A 45 -5.65 7.70 20.41
C LEU A 45 -5.37 6.53 19.45
N TYR A 46 -5.92 5.35 19.75
CA TYR A 46 -5.74 4.15 18.94
C TYR A 46 -6.20 4.34 17.49
N THR A 47 -7.30 5.06 17.26
CA THR A 47 -7.82 5.34 15.91
C THR A 47 -6.78 5.99 15.00
N LEU A 48 -5.92 6.87 15.53
CA LEU A 48 -4.86 7.53 14.78
C LEU A 48 -3.75 6.54 14.37
N THR A 49 -3.33 5.69 15.31
CA THR A 49 -2.37 4.61 15.04
C THR A 49 -2.90 3.68 13.95
N LEU A 50 -4.17 3.27 14.04
CA LEU A 50 -4.82 2.39 13.06
C LEU A 50 -4.93 3.03 11.69
N PHE A 51 -5.26 4.33 11.64
CA PHE A 51 -5.30 5.07 10.38
C PHE A 51 -3.92 5.15 9.72
N ILE A 52 -2.87 5.43 10.48
CA ILE A 52 -1.50 5.50 9.94
C ILE A 52 -1.01 4.13 9.47
N LEU A 53 -1.33 3.05 10.21
CA LEU A 53 -1.08 1.67 9.76
C LEU A 53 -1.80 1.37 8.44
N PHE A 54 -3.07 1.75 8.33
CA PHE A 54 -3.84 1.58 7.10
C PHE A 54 -3.20 2.32 5.92
N LEU A 55 -2.81 3.58 6.10
CA LEU A 55 -2.12 4.36 5.05
C LEU A 55 -0.80 3.71 4.65
N TRP A 56 -0.05 3.15 5.60
CA TRP A 56 1.16 2.40 5.32
C TRP A 56 0.89 1.13 4.50
N PHE A 57 -0.13 0.34 4.86
CA PHE A 57 -0.54 -0.82 4.06
C PHE A 57 -0.95 -0.43 2.63
N VAL A 58 -1.73 0.65 2.48
CA VAL A 58 -2.09 1.18 1.15
C VAL A 58 -0.83 1.57 0.37
N SER A 59 0.16 2.20 1.01
CA SER A 59 1.42 2.56 0.35
C SER A 59 2.20 1.34 -0.12
N LEU A 60 2.26 0.27 0.68
CA LEU A 60 2.90 -1.00 0.29
C LEU A 60 2.18 -1.65 -0.90
N ILE A 61 0.85 -1.60 -0.93
CA ILE A 61 0.07 -2.07 -2.09
C ILE A 61 0.43 -1.25 -3.33
N LEU A 62 0.49 0.08 -3.23
CA LEU A 62 0.91 0.95 -4.34
C LEU A 62 2.33 0.63 -4.80
N THR A 63 3.26 0.37 -3.89
CA THR A 63 4.61 -0.09 -4.22
C THR A 63 4.57 -1.34 -5.08
N LEU A 64 3.78 -2.35 -4.70
CA LEU A 64 3.63 -3.58 -5.49
C LEU A 64 3.06 -3.31 -6.88
N ILE A 65 2.07 -2.42 -7.01
CA ILE A 65 1.53 -2.00 -8.32
C ILE A 65 2.64 -1.43 -9.20
N TYR A 66 3.39 -0.47 -8.67
CA TYR A 66 4.40 0.25 -9.43
C TYR A 66 5.60 -0.65 -9.76
N LEU A 67 5.95 -1.62 -8.91
CA LEU A 67 6.95 -2.64 -9.26
C LEU A 67 6.48 -3.50 -10.44
N VAL A 68 5.24 -4.00 -10.39
CA VAL A 68 4.67 -4.80 -11.49
C VAL A 68 4.56 -3.96 -12.78
N ALA A 69 4.18 -2.69 -12.68
CA ALA A 69 4.13 -1.77 -13.81
C ALA A 69 5.53 -1.51 -14.40
N GLY A 70 6.56 -1.36 -13.56
CA GLY A 70 7.94 -1.20 -13.99
C GLY A 70 8.47 -2.41 -14.75
N VAL A 71 8.26 -3.60 -14.20
CA VAL A 71 8.63 -4.87 -14.86
C VAL A 71 7.89 -5.02 -16.19
N ARG A 72 6.58 -4.70 -16.23
CA ARG A 72 5.79 -4.72 -17.48
C ARG A 72 6.39 -3.80 -18.54
N ALA A 73 6.74 -2.58 -18.17
CA ALA A 73 7.30 -1.61 -19.09
C ALA A 73 8.63 -2.07 -19.71
N ILE A 74 9.41 -2.90 -19.00
CA ILE A 74 10.62 -3.55 -19.53
C ILE A 74 10.27 -4.73 -20.45
N VAL A 75 9.43 -5.65 -19.98
CA VAL A 75 9.12 -6.91 -20.67
C VAL A 75 8.34 -6.67 -21.97
N GLN A 76 7.38 -5.73 -21.95
CA GLN A 76 6.50 -5.43 -23.09
C GLN A 76 7.02 -4.28 -23.97
N ARG A 77 8.25 -3.78 -23.76
CA ARG A 77 8.80 -2.66 -24.56
C ARG A 77 8.94 -2.97 -26.06
N LYS A 78 8.88 -4.25 -26.45
CA LYS A 78 9.05 -4.73 -27.83
C LYS A 78 7.81 -5.40 -28.44
N SER A 79 6.75 -5.68 -27.67
CA SER A 79 5.51 -6.28 -28.19
C SER A 79 4.33 -5.33 -27.95
N GLU A 80 3.67 -4.92 -29.04
CA GLU A 80 2.56 -3.96 -29.02
C GLU A 80 1.19 -4.59 -28.74
N ASP A 81 1.14 -5.78 -28.15
CA ASP A 81 -0.15 -6.37 -27.77
C ASP A 81 -0.74 -5.61 -26.58
N LEU A 82 -1.66 -4.71 -26.92
CA LEU A 82 -2.56 -3.92 -26.07
C LEU A 82 -3.54 -4.78 -25.23
N GLY A 83 -3.15 -5.99 -24.85
CA GLY A 83 -3.91 -6.81 -23.91
C GLY A 83 -3.73 -6.30 -22.48
N ILE A 84 -4.80 -6.31 -21.69
CA ILE A 84 -4.72 -6.18 -20.22
C ILE A 84 -3.68 -7.21 -19.73
N PRO A 85 -2.56 -6.79 -19.12
CA PRO A 85 -1.52 -7.71 -18.71
C PRO A 85 -2.09 -8.69 -17.70
N ARG A 86 -1.83 -10.00 -17.89
CA ARG A 86 -2.28 -11.04 -16.97
C ARG A 86 -1.90 -10.75 -15.50
N GLY A 87 -0.78 -10.05 -15.27
CA GLY A 87 -0.32 -9.65 -13.93
C GLY A 87 -1.13 -8.52 -13.26
N VAL A 88 -1.81 -7.66 -14.02
CA VAL A 88 -2.69 -6.59 -13.49
C VAL A 88 -4.15 -7.05 -13.46
N LYS A 89 -4.51 -8.06 -14.28
CA LYS A 89 -5.87 -8.59 -14.43
C LYS A 89 -6.50 -9.03 -13.10
N TRP A 90 -5.69 -9.42 -12.12
CA TRP A 90 -6.15 -9.81 -10.80
C TRP A 90 -5.67 -8.90 -9.68
N PHE A 91 -4.85 -7.88 -9.99
CA PHE A 91 -4.24 -7.04 -8.95
C PHE A 91 -5.31 -6.37 -8.09
N GLY A 92 -6.30 -5.72 -8.72
CA GLY A 92 -7.39 -5.07 -7.99
C GLY A 92 -8.16 -6.06 -7.09
N ALA A 93 -8.50 -7.24 -7.62
CA ALA A 93 -9.20 -8.28 -6.86
C ALA A 93 -8.35 -8.82 -5.69
N ILE A 94 -7.04 -9.02 -5.90
CA ILE A 94 -6.12 -9.50 -4.87
C ILE A 94 -5.92 -8.42 -3.81
N SER A 95 -5.68 -7.16 -4.19
CA SER A 95 -5.53 -6.05 -3.24
C SER A 95 -6.80 -5.80 -2.44
N SER A 96 -7.97 -5.88 -3.08
CA SER A 96 -9.26 -5.80 -2.39
C SER A 96 -9.46 -6.99 -1.46
N GLY A 97 -9.08 -8.21 -1.88
CA GLY A 97 -9.11 -9.40 -1.05
C GLY A 97 -8.23 -9.26 0.20
N VAL A 98 -7.01 -8.74 0.06
CA VAL A 98 -6.10 -8.47 1.18
C VAL A 98 -6.68 -7.41 2.13
N LEU A 99 -7.21 -6.31 1.60
CA LEU A 99 -7.87 -5.27 2.40
C LEU A 99 -9.09 -5.79 3.15
N ILE A 100 -9.98 -6.52 2.47
CA ILE A 100 -11.17 -7.13 3.08
C ILE A 100 -10.75 -8.14 4.15
N THR A 101 -9.76 -8.99 3.87
CA THR A 101 -9.24 -9.96 4.84
C THR A 101 -8.66 -9.26 6.05
N PHE A 102 -7.90 -8.18 5.86
CA PHE A 102 -7.39 -7.36 6.96
C PHE A 102 -8.53 -6.79 7.81
N MET A 103 -9.57 -6.23 7.20
CA MET A 103 -10.74 -5.71 7.93
C MET A 103 -11.49 -6.82 8.68
N ILE A 104 -11.64 -8.02 8.09
CA ILE A 104 -12.29 -9.16 8.72
C ILE A 104 -11.45 -9.67 9.90
N VAL A 105 -10.16 -9.92 9.70
CA VAL A 105 -9.25 -10.39 10.77
C VAL A 105 -9.23 -9.37 11.91
N TRP A 106 -9.20 -8.08 11.59
CA TRP A 106 -9.28 -7.02 12.57
C TRP A 106 -10.58 -7.08 13.38
N TYR A 107 -11.72 -7.16 12.69
CA TYR A 107 -13.02 -7.25 13.33
C TYR A 107 -13.14 -8.50 14.21
N VAL A 108 -12.59 -9.64 13.78
CA VAL A 108 -12.60 -10.87 14.58
C VAL A 108 -11.72 -10.75 15.83
N LEU A 109 -10.56 -10.12 15.74
CA LEU A 109 -9.63 -10.01 16.86
C LEU A 109 -10.03 -8.94 17.88
N PHE A 110 -10.62 -7.83 17.42
CA PHE A 110 -10.87 -6.65 18.24
C PHE A 110 -12.36 -6.32 18.40
N ASN A 111 -13.26 -7.05 17.74
CA ASN A 111 -14.71 -6.82 17.71
C ASN A 111 -15.12 -5.39 17.33
N GLU A 112 -14.26 -4.70 16.58
CA GLU A 112 -14.41 -3.29 16.21
C GLU A 112 -14.09 -3.09 14.73
N ILE A 113 -14.78 -2.16 14.07
CA ILE A 113 -14.43 -1.73 12.72
C ILE A 113 -13.21 -0.81 12.86
N ALA A 114 -12.09 -1.15 12.21
CA ALA A 114 -10.76 -0.54 12.39
C ALA A 114 -10.70 1.01 12.36
N PHE A 115 -11.70 1.68 11.79
CA PHE A 115 -11.81 3.14 11.71
C PHE A 115 -12.61 3.80 12.84
N PHE A 116 -13.26 3.03 13.71
CA PHE A 116 -14.16 3.53 14.78
C PHE A 116 -13.74 3.10 16.19
N SER A 117 -12.58 2.46 16.33
CA SER A 117 -12.04 2.05 17.63
C SER A 117 -11.63 3.26 18.47
N MET A 118 -12.40 3.56 19.53
CA MET A 118 -12.04 4.52 20.59
C MET A 118 -11.70 3.82 21.91
N VAL A 119 -11.67 2.48 21.92
CA VAL A 119 -11.45 1.68 23.12
C VAL A 119 -10.07 1.01 22.99
N PRO A 120 -9.23 1.04 24.04
CA PRO A 120 -8.01 0.25 24.08
C PRO A 120 -8.31 -1.25 23.91
N PRO A 121 -7.43 -2.04 23.26
CA PRO A 121 -7.50 -3.50 23.36
C PRO A 121 -7.33 -3.99 24.80
#